data_AF-A0A954N9P8-F1
#
_entry.id   AF-A0A954N9P8-F1
#
_cell.length_a   1.000
_cell.length_b   1.000
_cell.length_c   1.000
_cell.angle_alpha   90.00
_cell.angle_beta   90.00
_cell.angle_gamma   90.00
#
_symmetry.space_group_name_H-M   'P 1'
#
loop_
_entity.id
_entity.type
_entity.pdbx_description
1 polymer ?
#
loop_
_entity_poly.entity_id
_entity_poly.type
_entity_poly.pdbx_seq_one_letter_code
_entity_poly.pdbx_strand_id
1 'polypeptide(L)'
;MERKDSKHSLAAEVPPALRPGREFVHALALSQAAVVSSRQKLSATSRADAVRRFIAWSLARLRESSADFADVEHGNDGELGIWLELPRSQREKFGGSTRVRLRLDALNEIVPADDEMPGDLSRPQQAVLPWLIQQLGEAQVITHAVPWAQPASVHEIAKDLFAAYQVDGGTMHLAGCTLEDRVILGLTYRYRVNKTQPNERDVAVFIAPDGALIDDATVAALGLHDRRVITQPPRIHPEELIRLVEVIRQNGDRVRDRELARDGHVAGDGTDLRRVSCELRSGVFIWCKYAEGKIQFDFGDESTSVPFSGWARVVRPQPFHCPYTGVASYHIAQTDDGRIVAADEIETCQLSGRRVLRDELVECAVSGLRVAAELAEACPVTELHVLPEHMVECPMCRQRVAPASLEQGQCATCRSRQRADRDDERLVRILGHYPMLVDWGDVRLSESLTTYNLTISRRLQRLMLVLDKATLAPLHAASARRWSNTWSPLTVDELTDALS
;
A
#
# COMPACT_ATOMS: atom_id res chain seq x y z
N MET A 1 75.82 6.07 7.75
CA MET A 1 76.02 7.43 8.28
C MET A 1 74.68 8.14 8.25
N GLU A 2 74.08 8.23 9.42
CA GLU A 2 72.77 8.82 9.68
C GLU A 2 72.77 10.32 9.35
N ARG A 3 71.71 10.80 8.69
CA ARG A 3 71.26 12.19 8.84
C ARG A 3 69.76 12.21 9.02
N LYS A 4 69.40 12.72 10.21
CA LYS A 4 68.05 12.95 10.74
C LYS A 4 67.29 13.95 9.89
N ASP A 5 66.09 13.58 9.46
CA ASP A 5 65.06 14.51 8.99
C ASP A 5 64.23 15.00 10.18
N SER A 6 64.51 16.24 10.58
CA SER A 6 63.67 17.01 11.49
C SER A 6 62.56 17.70 10.70
N LYS A 7 61.35 17.13 10.69
CA LYS A 7 60.14 17.86 10.29
C LYS A 7 59.51 18.52 11.52
N HIS A 8 59.72 19.83 11.65
CA HIS A 8 58.87 20.69 12.46
C HIS A 8 57.51 20.82 11.76
N SER A 9 56.47 20.23 12.35
CA SER A 9 55.07 20.52 12.01
C SER A 9 54.59 21.61 12.97
N LEU A 10 54.48 22.84 12.45
CA LEU A 10 53.77 23.94 13.11
C LEU A 10 52.30 23.55 13.23
N ALA A 11 51.87 23.23 14.45
CA ALA A 11 50.46 23.19 14.81
C ALA A 11 49.94 24.63 14.85
N ALA A 12 49.08 24.99 13.91
CA ALA A 12 48.26 26.19 14.05
C ALA A 12 47.10 25.84 15.02
N GLU A 13 47.07 26.50 16.17
CA GLU A 13 45.95 26.47 17.10
C GLU A 13 44.71 27.05 16.40
N VAL A 14 43.66 26.22 16.28
CA VAL A 14 42.33 26.64 15.82
C VAL A 14 41.60 27.24 17.03
N PRO A 15 41.05 28.47 16.95
CA PRO A 15 40.31 29.05 18.06
C PRO A 15 38.98 28.28 18.29
N PRO A 16 38.45 28.25 19.52
CA PRO A 16 37.31 27.41 19.88
C PRO A 16 36.02 27.99 19.28
N ALA A 17 35.60 27.45 18.13
CA ALA A 17 34.29 27.77 17.55
C ALA A 17 33.17 27.24 18.46
N LEU A 18 32.22 28.13 18.77
CA LEU A 18 31.01 27.87 19.54
C LEU A 18 30.19 26.72 18.94
N ARG A 19 29.64 25.92 19.85
CA ARG A 19 29.05 24.59 19.64
C ARG A 19 27.71 24.67 18.89
N PRO A 20 27.50 23.94 17.78
CA PRO A 20 26.15 23.69 17.26
C PRO A 20 25.60 22.41 17.90
N GLY A 21 24.35 22.43 18.35
CA GLY A 21 23.72 21.19 18.83
C GLY A 21 22.30 21.35 19.32
N ARG A 22 22.00 22.49 19.96
CA ARG A 22 20.66 22.82 20.47
C ARG A 22 20.11 24.13 19.90
N GLU A 23 20.99 25.09 19.60
CA GLU A 23 20.57 26.44 19.20
C GLU A 23 20.12 26.54 17.75
N PHE A 24 20.64 25.72 16.83
CA PHE A 24 20.24 25.68 15.40
C PHE A 24 18.77 25.29 15.20
N VAL A 25 18.33 24.22 15.87
CA VAL A 25 16.95 23.70 15.76
C VAL A 25 15.95 24.62 16.45
N HIS A 26 16.36 25.18 17.60
CA HIS A 26 15.61 26.21 18.31
C HIS A 26 15.50 27.47 17.44
N ALA A 27 16.61 27.96 16.89
CA ALA A 27 16.69 29.12 16.01
C ALA A 27 15.72 29.00 14.83
N LEU A 28 15.80 27.91 14.06
CA LEU A 28 14.94 27.68 12.91
C LEU A 28 13.45 27.58 13.31
N ALA A 29 13.13 26.94 14.45
CA ALA A 29 11.77 26.79 14.95
C ALA A 29 11.16 28.13 15.38
N LEU A 30 12.00 29.02 15.91
CA LEU A 30 11.60 30.25 16.57
C LEU A 30 11.52 31.41 15.59
N SER A 31 12.26 31.34 14.48
CA SER A 31 12.09 32.23 13.33
C SER A 31 10.70 32.15 12.71
N GLN A 32 10.10 30.95 12.67
CA GLN A 32 8.81 30.72 12.02
C GLN A 32 7.65 30.72 13.03
N ALA A 33 7.88 30.32 14.28
CA ALA A 33 6.94 30.58 15.36
C ALA A 33 6.69 32.09 15.54
N ALA A 34 7.70 32.95 15.34
CA ALA A 34 7.51 34.41 15.35
C ALA A 34 6.68 34.93 14.16
N VAL A 35 6.63 34.22 13.03
CA VAL A 35 5.83 34.58 11.84
C VAL A 35 4.40 34.02 11.92
N VAL A 36 4.18 32.90 12.64
CA VAL A 36 2.90 32.16 12.65
C VAL A 36 2.18 32.20 14.02
N SER A 37 2.79 32.71 15.08
CA SER A 37 2.20 32.76 16.43
C SER A 37 1.18 33.89 16.63
N SER A 38 -0.05 33.69 16.15
CA SER A 38 -1.25 34.19 16.85
C SER A 38 -1.96 33.10 17.66
N ARG A 39 -1.49 31.83 17.66
CA ARG A 39 -2.29 30.68 18.16
C ARG A 39 -1.64 29.63 19.08
N GLN A 40 -0.37 29.74 19.53
CA GLN A 40 0.20 28.77 20.48
C GLN A 40 0.51 29.36 21.87
N LYS A 41 0.15 28.61 22.92
CA LYS A 41 0.32 28.92 24.35
C LYS A 41 1.79 28.76 24.82
N LEU A 42 2.74 29.47 24.20
CA LEU A 42 4.08 29.63 24.78
C LEU A 42 4.07 30.85 25.72
N SER A 43 4.70 30.74 26.89
CA SER A 43 4.89 31.90 27.78
C SER A 43 5.70 32.98 27.06
N ALA A 44 5.40 34.26 27.32
CA ALA A 44 6.05 35.39 26.64
C ALA A 44 7.58 35.35 26.78
N THR A 45 8.08 34.94 27.95
CA THR A 45 9.51 34.78 28.25
C THR A 45 10.18 33.71 27.39
N SER A 46 9.51 32.57 27.16
CA SER A 46 10.06 31.50 26.32
C SER A 46 10.11 31.88 24.85
N ARG A 47 9.16 32.71 24.38
CA ARG A 47 9.14 33.26 23.01
C ARG A 47 10.22 34.32 22.77
N ALA A 48 10.53 35.14 23.77
CA ALA A 48 11.60 36.13 23.65
C ALA A 48 12.99 35.49 23.61
N ASP A 49 13.29 34.56 24.53
CA ASP A 49 14.59 33.86 24.57
C ASP A 49 14.84 33.02 23.31
N ALA A 50 13.77 32.46 22.78
CA ALA A 50 13.71 31.80 21.51
C ALA A 50 14.14 32.66 20.30
N VAL A 51 13.47 33.78 20.09
CA VAL A 51 13.74 34.70 18.98
C VAL A 51 15.15 35.29 19.11
N ARG A 52 15.60 35.55 20.34
CA ARG A 52 16.99 35.97 20.63
C ARG A 52 18.01 34.99 20.09
N ARG A 53 17.86 33.70 20.42
CA ARG A 53 18.76 32.65 19.95
C ARG A 53 18.70 32.48 18.44
N PHE A 54 17.53 32.65 17.81
CA PHE A 54 17.42 32.65 16.35
C PHE A 54 18.22 33.77 15.69
N ILE A 55 18.04 35.01 16.16
CA ILE A 55 18.72 36.17 15.60
C ILE A 55 20.23 36.03 15.77
N ALA A 56 20.69 35.67 16.99
CA ALA A 56 22.11 35.48 17.26
C ALA A 56 22.74 34.39 16.37
N TRP A 57 22.06 33.25 16.22
CA TRP A 57 22.52 32.17 15.35
C TRP A 57 22.53 32.57 13.87
N SER A 58 21.47 33.21 13.38
CA SER A 58 21.34 33.65 11.98
C SER A 58 22.49 34.58 11.61
N LEU A 59 22.81 35.51 12.50
CA LEU A 59 23.91 36.46 12.30
C LEU A 59 25.27 35.78 12.35
N ALA A 60 25.48 34.83 13.25
CA ALA A 60 26.72 34.04 13.28
C ALA A 60 26.93 33.29 11.96
N ARG A 61 25.88 32.75 11.34
CA ARG A 61 26.01 32.04 10.05
C ARG A 61 26.18 32.97 8.86
N LEU A 62 25.46 34.09 8.83
CA LEU A 62 25.64 35.08 7.78
C LEU A 62 27.06 35.65 7.80
N ARG A 63 27.68 35.81 8.97
CA ARG A 63 29.10 36.18 9.13
C ARG A 63 30.07 35.18 8.57
N GLU A 64 29.83 33.89 8.77
CA GLU A 64 30.68 32.84 8.19
C GLU A 64 30.59 32.84 6.64
N SER A 65 29.44 33.21 6.09
CA SER A 65 29.21 33.27 4.64
C SER A 65 29.61 34.61 3.98
N SER A 66 29.71 35.71 4.74
CA SER A 66 30.02 37.04 4.23
C SER A 66 30.63 37.93 5.31
N ALA A 67 31.77 38.56 5.00
CA ALA A 67 32.52 39.43 5.91
C ALA A 67 31.83 40.76 6.22
N ASP A 68 30.73 41.10 5.53
CA ASP A 68 30.05 42.40 5.63
C ASP A 68 29.11 42.53 6.84
N PHE A 69 28.95 41.48 7.66
CA PHE A 69 28.06 41.49 8.84
C PHE A 69 28.87 41.74 10.13
N ALA A 70 28.93 42.98 10.62
CA ALA A 70 29.74 43.35 11.81
C ALA A 70 28.98 43.22 13.16
N ASP A 71 29.70 43.51 14.26
CA ASP A 71 29.55 43.00 15.63
C ASP A 71 28.20 43.15 16.36
N VAL A 72 27.89 42.16 17.22
CA VAL A 72 26.74 42.20 18.14
C VAL A 72 27.25 42.77 19.45
N GLU A 73 27.02 44.06 19.68
CA GLU A 73 27.31 44.69 20.97
C GLU A 73 26.12 44.56 21.92
N HIS A 74 26.40 44.17 23.16
CA HIS A 74 25.41 44.16 24.24
C HIS A 74 25.36 45.57 24.85
N GLY A 75 24.17 46.19 24.91
CA GLY A 75 24.00 47.49 25.56
C GLY A 75 24.30 47.43 27.07
N ASN A 76 24.87 48.50 27.63
CA ASN A 76 25.27 48.60 29.04
C ASN A 76 24.08 48.78 30.02
N ASP A 77 22.86 48.94 29.51
CA ASP A 77 21.78 49.61 30.25
C ASP A 77 20.77 48.64 30.89
N GLY A 78 21.07 47.34 30.94
CA GLY A 78 20.15 46.31 31.44
C GLY A 78 18.96 45.99 30.51
N GLU A 79 18.66 46.84 29.53
CA GLU A 79 17.80 46.53 28.38
C GLU A 79 18.59 45.75 27.31
N LEU A 80 18.15 44.51 27.01
CA LEU A 80 18.76 43.67 25.99
C LEU A 80 18.36 44.11 24.57
N GLY A 81 19.06 45.12 24.06
CA GLY A 81 19.03 45.50 22.65
C GLY A 81 20.19 44.88 21.88
N ILE A 82 19.92 44.14 20.80
CA ILE A 82 20.95 43.69 19.85
C ILE A 82 21.10 44.76 18.77
N TRP A 83 22.30 45.30 18.56
CA TRP A 83 22.56 46.17 17.40
C TRP A 83 23.03 45.33 16.22
N LEU A 84 22.42 45.58 15.06
CA LEU A 84 22.74 44.96 13.79
C LEU A 84 23.37 45.99 12.86
N GLU A 85 24.60 45.79 12.41
CA GLU A 85 25.14 46.58 11.29
C GLU A 85 24.56 46.10 9.96
N LEU A 86 24.09 47.04 9.15
CA LEU A 86 23.51 46.74 7.83
C LEU A 86 24.56 46.91 6.71
N PRO A 87 24.71 45.89 5.83
CA PRO A 87 25.48 46.03 4.61
C PRO A 87 24.99 47.22 3.79
N ARG A 88 25.90 47.91 3.09
CA ARG A 88 25.57 49.12 2.31
C ARG A 88 24.41 48.89 1.33
N SER A 89 24.35 47.70 0.73
CA SER A 89 23.31 47.27 -0.20
C SER A 89 21.90 47.14 0.41
N GLN A 90 21.80 47.03 1.74
CA GLN A 90 20.53 46.81 2.44
C GLN A 90 20.05 48.05 3.21
N ARG A 91 20.89 49.08 3.37
CA ARG A 91 20.55 50.29 4.17
C ARG A 91 19.30 51.01 3.69
N GLU A 92 19.07 51.06 2.38
CA GLU A 92 17.89 51.69 1.78
C GLU A 92 16.59 51.04 2.25
N LYS A 93 16.56 49.70 2.39
CA LYS A 93 15.39 48.96 2.92
C LYS A 93 15.09 49.28 4.39
N PHE A 94 16.06 49.84 5.12
CA PHE A 94 15.96 50.23 6.52
C PHE A 94 16.06 51.76 6.69
N GLY A 95 15.56 52.52 5.71
CA GLY A 95 15.47 53.99 5.79
C GLY A 95 16.83 54.70 5.77
N GLY A 96 17.85 54.09 5.16
CA GLY A 96 19.22 54.61 5.12
C GLY A 96 20.04 54.32 6.38
N SER A 97 19.48 53.61 7.36
CA SER A 97 20.16 53.34 8.63
C SER A 97 21.40 52.47 8.42
N THR A 98 22.51 52.82 9.08
CA THR A 98 23.75 52.03 9.08
C THR A 98 23.71 50.90 10.10
N ARG A 99 22.92 51.07 11.17
CA ARG A 99 22.67 50.09 12.21
C ARG A 99 21.18 50.05 12.57
N VAL A 100 20.68 48.89 12.97
CA VAL A 100 19.30 48.71 13.47
C VAL A 100 19.34 48.11 14.86
N ARG A 101 18.60 48.72 15.80
CA ARG A 101 18.43 48.18 17.16
C ARG A 101 17.26 47.20 17.19
N LEU A 102 17.54 45.98 17.61
CA LEU A 102 16.56 44.95 17.89
C LEU A 102 16.25 44.96 19.39
N ARG A 103 15.11 45.55 19.77
CA ARG A 103 14.57 45.41 21.12
C ARG A 103 13.76 44.12 21.19
N LEU A 104 14.25 43.16 21.97
CA LEU A 104 13.68 41.81 22.04
C LEU A 104 12.55 41.71 23.07
N ASP A 105 12.38 42.74 23.88
CA ASP A 105 11.37 42.84 24.95
C ASP A 105 10.01 43.29 24.40
N ALA A 106 9.99 43.89 23.20
CA ALA A 106 8.83 44.52 22.58
C ALA A 106 8.13 43.67 21.50
N LEU A 107 8.44 42.37 21.38
CA LEU A 107 7.84 41.50 20.34
C LEU A 107 6.37 41.12 20.60
N ASN A 108 5.80 41.48 21.75
CA ASN A 108 4.37 41.23 22.07
C ASN A 108 3.61 42.47 22.58
N GLU A 109 4.25 43.63 22.77
CA GLU A 109 3.56 44.85 23.24
C GLU A 109 3.90 46.01 22.29
N ILE A 110 2.85 46.52 21.63
CA ILE A 110 2.90 47.83 20.98
C ILE A 110 2.94 48.85 22.10
N VAL A 111 4.13 49.32 22.47
CA VAL A 111 4.29 50.48 23.35
C VAL A 111 4.62 51.68 22.45
N PRO A 112 3.82 52.76 22.48
CA PRO A 112 4.24 54.01 21.86
C PRO A 112 5.42 54.55 22.65
N ALA A 113 6.53 54.81 21.94
CA ALA A 113 7.73 55.36 22.54
C ALA A 113 7.52 56.86 22.79
N ASP A 114 7.31 57.22 24.06
CA ASP A 114 7.74 58.54 24.53
C ASP A 114 9.23 58.43 24.87
N ASP A 115 10.06 58.73 23.88
CA ASP A 115 11.18 59.66 24.02
C ASP A 115 11.75 59.91 22.63
N GLU A 116 11.92 61.18 22.32
CA GLU A 116 12.16 61.76 20.99
C GLU A 116 13.32 61.07 20.24
N MET A 117 12.96 60.28 19.22
CA MET A 117 13.89 59.89 18.15
C MET A 117 13.24 60.25 16.80
N PRO A 118 13.87 61.10 15.97
CA PRO A 118 13.25 61.58 14.74
C PRO A 118 13.26 60.48 13.68
N GLY A 119 12.06 60.09 13.24
CA GLY A 119 11.85 59.21 12.08
C GLY A 119 11.05 57.97 12.43
N ASP A 120 9.99 57.74 11.66
CA ASP A 120 9.04 56.60 11.68
C ASP A 120 9.77 55.24 11.56
N LEU A 121 10.42 54.80 12.64
CA LEU A 121 11.24 53.59 12.75
C LEU A 121 10.59 52.55 13.66
N SER A 122 9.26 52.51 13.73
CA SER A 122 8.52 51.36 14.31
C SER A 122 8.41 50.19 13.31
N ARG A 123 8.67 50.41 12.02
CA ARG A 123 8.72 49.41 10.93
C ARG A 123 9.97 48.48 10.84
N PRO A 124 11.20 48.87 11.22
CA PRO A 124 12.41 48.07 11.06
C PRO A 124 12.34 46.72 11.80
N GLN A 125 11.79 46.68 13.02
CA GLN A 125 11.80 45.47 13.85
C GLN A 125 10.93 44.34 13.27
N GLN A 126 9.81 44.70 12.63
CA GLN A 126 8.95 43.74 11.90
C GLN A 126 9.59 43.26 10.59
N ALA A 127 10.52 44.03 10.02
CA ALA A 127 11.21 43.70 8.78
C ALA A 127 12.48 42.84 8.98
N VAL A 128 13.12 42.89 10.17
CA VAL A 128 14.40 42.16 10.39
C VAL A 128 14.24 40.65 10.37
N LEU A 129 13.17 40.07 10.94
CA LEU A 129 12.98 38.61 10.93
C LEU A 129 12.76 38.06 9.51
N PRO A 130 11.82 38.60 8.71
CA PRO A 130 11.67 38.24 7.31
C PRO A 130 12.95 38.48 6.50
N TRP A 131 13.68 39.57 6.77
CA TRP A 131 14.95 39.86 6.13
C TRP A 131 16.05 38.87 6.51
N LEU A 132 16.19 38.46 7.77
CA LEU A 132 17.15 37.43 8.20
C LEU A 132 16.85 36.08 7.58
N ILE A 133 15.57 35.71 7.51
CA ILE A 133 15.13 34.49 6.82
C ILE A 133 15.47 34.57 5.32
N GLN A 134 15.24 35.72 4.69
CA GLN A 134 15.63 35.97 3.30
C GLN A 134 17.15 35.86 3.11
N GLN A 135 17.95 36.49 3.97
CA GLN A 135 19.41 36.46 3.89
C GLN A 135 19.97 35.05 4.14
N LEU A 136 19.40 34.29 5.08
CA LEU A 136 19.78 32.89 5.30
C LEU A 136 19.42 32.00 4.10
N GLY A 137 18.31 32.30 3.43
CA GLY A 137 17.94 31.67 2.15
C GLY A 137 18.90 32.02 1.02
N GLU A 138 19.28 33.30 0.90
CA GLU A 138 20.25 33.80 -0.08
C GLU A 138 21.67 33.25 0.19
N ALA A 139 22.03 33.02 1.46
CA ALA A 139 23.32 32.50 1.89
C ALA A 139 23.44 30.96 1.85
N GLN A 140 22.40 30.23 1.40
CA GLN A 140 22.40 28.76 1.25
C GLN A 140 22.89 27.97 2.49
N VAL A 141 22.51 28.41 3.70
CA VAL A 141 22.99 27.78 4.96
C VAL A 141 22.49 26.33 5.13
N ILE A 142 21.41 25.94 4.44
CA ILE A 142 20.96 24.55 4.34
C ILE A 142 21.42 23.98 3.01
N THR A 143 22.23 22.93 3.06
CA THR A 143 22.63 22.21 1.86
C THR A 143 21.42 21.47 1.30
N HIS A 144 21.10 21.71 0.04
CA HIS A 144 20.14 20.92 -0.71
C HIS A 144 20.89 19.92 -1.58
N ALA A 145 20.41 18.69 -1.62
CA ALA A 145 21.03 17.62 -2.39
C ALA A 145 19.97 16.73 -3.05
N VAL A 146 20.40 15.97 -4.04
CA VAL A 146 19.63 14.87 -4.65
C VAL A 146 20.51 13.61 -4.67
N PRO A 147 19.93 12.41 -4.53
CA PRO A 147 20.68 11.17 -4.77
C PRO A 147 21.24 11.12 -6.20
N TRP A 148 22.43 10.55 -6.39
CA TRP A 148 23.07 10.49 -7.72
C TRP A 148 22.26 9.71 -8.76
N ALA A 149 21.70 8.56 -8.37
CA ALA A 149 20.97 7.65 -9.24
C ALA A 149 19.44 7.82 -9.15
N GLN A 150 18.97 9.04 -8.91
CA GLN A 150 17.55 9.33 -8.85
C GLN A 150 16.93 9.37 -10.26
N PRO A 151 15.79 8.69 -10.51
CA PRO A 151 15.09 8.78 -11.77
C PRO A 151 14.71 10.23 -12.11
N ALA A 152 14.98 10.66 -13.34
CA ALA A 152 14.64 12.01 -13.79
C ALA A 152 13.23 12.07 -14.41
N SER A 153 12.69 10.92 -14.85
CA SER A 153 11.42 10.85 -15.57
C SER A 153 10.62 9.58 -15.23
N VAL A 154 9.31 9.62 -15.53
CA VAL A 154 8.41 8.47 -15.39
C VAL A 154 8.82 7.30 -16.32
N HIS A 155 9.45 7.60 -17.45
CA HIS A 155 9.91 6.56 -18.38
C HIS A 155 11.01 5.67 -17.78
N GLU A 156 11.89 6.23 -16.95
CA GLU A 156 12.98 5.48 -16.31
C GLU A 156 12.47 4.46 -15.29
N ILE A 157 11.37 4.76 -14.59
CA ILE A 157 10.74 3.81 -13.65
C ILE A 157 9.85 2.77 -14.36
N ALA A 158 9.29 3.12 -15.52
CA ALA A 158 8.40 2.24 -16.27
C ALA A 158 9.06 0.90 -16.61
N LYS A 159 10.34 0.93 -17.01
CA LYS A 159 11.09 -0.26 -17.37
C LYS A 159 11.14 -1.27 -16.23
N ASP A 160 11.48 -0.82 -15.01
CA ASP A 160 11.62 -1.69 -13.85
C ASP A 160 10.25 -2.20 -13.35
N LEU A 161 9.21 -1.37 -13.44
CA LEU A 161 7.84 -1.75 -13.12
C LEU A 161 7.31 -2.80 -14.10
N PHE A 162 7.53 -2.62 -15.40
CA PHE A 162 7.04 -3.53 -16.44
C PHE A 162 7.80 -4.85 -16.50
N ALA A 163 9.09 -4.84 -16.15
CA ALA A 163 9.93 -6.04 -16.16
C ALA A 163 9.42 -7.16 -15.23
N ALA A 164 8.56 -6.82 -14.26
CA ALA A 164 7.94 -7.83 -13.39
C ALA A 164 6.77 -8.57 -14.05
N TYR A 165 6.13 -8.00 -15.08
CA TYR A 165 4.90 -8.55 -15.65
C TYR A 165 5.13 -9.28 -16.97
N GLN A 166 4.36 -10.34 -17.17
CA GLN A 166 4.15 -10.98 -18.46
C GLN A 166 2.70 -10.76 -18.89
N VAL A 167 2.47 -10.37 -20.14
CA VAL A 167 1.14 -10.04 -20.67
C VAL A 167 0.92 -10.78 -22.00
N ASP A 168 -0.08 -11.67 -22.03
CA ASP A 168 -0.35 -12.49 -23.22
C ASP A 168 -1.53 -11.94 -24.02
N GLY A 169 -1.24 -11.35 -25.20
CA GLY A 169 -2.29 -10.83 -26.10
C GLY A 169 -2.81 -9.44 -25.75
N GLY A 170 -2.11 -8.72 -24.87
CA GLY A 170 -2.43 -7.33 -24.48
C GLY A 170 -1.22 -6.42 -24.50
N THR A 171 -1.43 -5.16 -24.12
CA THR A 171 -0.37 -4.17 -23.92
C THR A 171 -0.38 -3.67 -22.48
N MET A 172 0.75 -3.14 -22.01
CA MET A 172 0.82 -2.46 -20.72
C MET A 172 1.43 -1.08 -20.88
N HIS A 173 0.91 -0.12 -20.12
CA HIS A 173 1.45 1.24 -20.08
C HIS A 173 1.23 1.89 -18.70
N LEU A 174 1.92 2.98 -18.44
CA LEU A 174 1.73 3.79 -17.23
C LEU A 174 0.61 4.79 -17.45
N ALA A 175 -0.39 4.83 -16.56
CA ALA A 175 -1.51 5.75 -16.63
C ALA A 175 -1.60 6.59 -15.35
N GLY A 176 -1.89 7.89 -15.50
CA GLY A 176 -2.05 8.81 -14.37
C GLY A 176 -0.82 8.92 -13.46
N CYS A 177 0.38 8.73 -14.00
CA CYS A 177 1.60 8.68 -13.20
C CYS A 177 2.18 10.06 -12.93
N THR A 178 2.50 10.32 -11.67
CA THR A 178 3.17 11.54 -11.20
C THR A 178 4.53 11.23 -10.60
N LEU A 179 5.42 12.22 -10.63
CA LEU A 179 6.76 12.13 -10.05
C LEU A 179 7.02 13.40 -9.25
N GLU A 180 6.79 13.33 -7.94
CA GLU A 180 6.85 14.47 -7.03
C GLU A 180 8.21 14.56 -6.34
N ASP A 181 8.71 15.77 -6.13
CA ASP A 181 9.85 16.00 -5.24
C ASP A 181 9.37 16.01 -3.80
N ARG A 182 9.88 15.08 -2.98
CA ARG A 182 9.65 15.06 -1.54
C ARG A 182 10.96 15.14 -0.80
N VAL A 183 10.98 15.88 0.31
CA VAL A 183 12.19 16.12 1.08
C VAL A 183 12.41 15.03 2.12
N ILE A 184 13.60 14.43 2.10
CA ILE A 184 14.13 13.61 3.19
C ILE A 184 15.16 14.44 3.94
N LEU A 185 15.08 14.47 5.26
CA LEU A 185 16.05 15.17 6.10
C LEU A 185 17.22 14.23 6.40
N GLY A 186 18.42 14.57 5.95
CA GLY A 186 19.65 13.96 6.43
C GLY A 186 20.24 14.78 7.56
N LEU A 187 20.34 14.22 8.76
CA LEU A 187 20.88 14.89 9.94
C LEU A 187 22.12 14.16 10.43
N THR A 188 23.17 14.90 10.78
CA THR A 188 24.36 14.34 11.41
C THR A 188 24.42 14.82 12.85
N TYR A 189 24.38 13.89 13.78
CA TYR A 189 24.52 14.15 15.20
C TYR A 189 25.90 13.74 15.69
N ARG A 190 26.51 14.56 16.52
CA ARG A 190 27.63 14.16 17.36
C ARG A 190 27.07 13.41 18.57
N TYR A 191 27.35 12.12 18.63
CA TYR A 191 27.02 11.27 19.77
C TYR A 191 28.26 11.12 20.65
N ARG A 192 28.11 11.40 21.96
CA ARG A 192 29.16 11.18 22.95
C ARG A 192 28.61 10.41 24.13
N VAL A 193 29.38 9.42 24.56
CA VAL A 193 29.18 8.74 25.84
C VAL A 193 30.38 9.04 26.74
N ASN A 194 30.13 9.72 27.86
CA ASN A 194 31.15 10.01 28.86
C ASN A 194 31.42 8.75 29.70
N LYS A 195 32.27 7.86 29.16
CA LYS A 195 32.92 6.73 29.87
C LYS A 195 34.38 7.10 30.19
N THR A 196 35.09 6.23 30.91
CA THR A 196 36.53 6.36 31.23
C THR A 196 37.44 6.50 30.00
N GLN A 197 36.94 6.16 28.81
CA GLN A 197 37.44 6.64 27.52
C GLN A 197 36.27 7.31 26.76
N PRO A 198 36.44 8.55 26.25
CA PRO A 198 35.39 9.22 25.49
C PRO A 198 35.19 8.51 24.15
N ASN A 199 34.02 7.92 23.95
CA ASN A 199 33.59 7.43 22.64
C ASN A 199 32.75 8.53 21.98
N GLU A 200 33.38 9.31 21.10
CA GLU A 200 32.73 10.32 20.26
C GLU A 200 32.64 9.80 18.83
N ARG A 201 31.43 9.78 18.28
CA ARG A 201 31.20 9.45 16.86
C ARG A 201 30.13 10.33 16.26
N ASP A 202 30.21 10.54 14.96
CA ASP A 202 29.14 11.17 14.20
C ASP A 202 28.17 10.09 13.71
N VAL A 203 26.88 10.35 13.92
CA VAL A 203 25.77 9.46 13.58
C VAL A 203 24.89 10.18 12.57
N ALA A 204 24.85 9.65 11.36
CA ALA A 204 23.95 10.13 10.31
C ALA A 204 22.60 9.41 10.43
N VAL A 205 21.52 10.17 10.41
CA VAL A 205 20.15 9.64 10.36
C VAL A 205 19.37 10.31 9.25
N PHE A 206 18.41 9.57 8.69
CA PHE A 206 17.54 10.06 7.64
C PHE A 206 16.09 9.99 8.11
N ILE A 207 15.33 11.03 7.82
CA ILE A 207 13.96 11.17 8.29
C ILE A 207 13.06 11.46 7.10
N ALA A 208 12.00 10.66 6.97
CA ALA A 208 10.99 10.79 5.94
C ALA A 208 10.10 12.04 6.16
N PRO A 209 9.33 12.48 5.15
CA PRO A 209 8.46 13.67 5.27
C PRO A 209 7.44 13.61 6.42
N ASP A 210 7.02 12.41 6.83
CA ASP A 210 6.09 12.17 7.94
C ASP A 210 6.78 12.21 9.33
N GLY A 211 8.10 12.39 9.38
CA GLY A 211 8.90 12.43 10.59
C GLY A 211 9.42 11.08 11.08
N ALA A 212 9.18 10.00 10.34
CA ALA A 212 9.68 8.66 10.66
C ALA A 212 11.17 8.51 10.31
N LEU A 213 11.92 7.82 11.19
CA LEU A 213 13.31 7.44 10.89
C LEU A 213 13.32 6.38 9.78
N ILE A 214 14.13 6.62 8.75
CA ILE A 214 14.33 5.67 7.65
C ILE A 214 15.36 4.64 8.10
N ASP A 215 15.05 3.36 7.91
CA ASP A 215 15.95 2.25 8.23
C ASP A 215 17.15 2.19 7.28
N ASP A 216 18.23 1.54 7.72
CA ASP A 216 19.50 1.52 6.99
C ASP A 216 19.40 0.83 5.61
N ALA A 217 18.49 -0.13 5.42
CA ALA A 217 18.29 -0.80 4.15
C ALA A 217 17.61 0.12 3.14
N THR A 218 16.57 0.85 3.57
CA THR A 218 15.92 1.87 2.75
C THR A 218 16.87 3.03 2.43
N VAL A 219 17.69 3.47 3.39
CA VAL A 219 18.73 4.49 3.17
C VAL A 219 19.71 4.07 2.07
N ALA A 220 20.18 2.82 2.11
CA ALA A 220 21.09 2.27 1.10
C ALA A 220 20.40 2.16 -0.27
N ALA A 221 19.17 1.65 -0.30
CA ALA A 221 18.42 1.44 -1.53
C ALA A 221 18.08 2.77 -2.24
N LEU A 222 17.77 3.83 -1.48
CA LEU A 222 17.58 5.20 -1.98
C LEU A 222 18.91 5.91 -2.31
N GLY A 223 20.03 5.40 -1.80
CA GLY A 223 21.37 5.97 -1.93
C GLY A 223 21.48 7.36 -1.31
N LEU A 224 20.91 7.57 -0.12
CA LEU A 224 20.91 8.88 0.54
C LEU A 224 22.31 9.32 1.01
N HIS A 225 23.24 8.37 1.16
CA HIS A 225 24.65 8.65 1.41
C HIS A 225 25.36 9.20 0.16
N ASP A 226 24.99 8.74 -1.03
CA ASP A 226 25.62 9.09 -2.30
C ASP A 226 24.79 10.14 -3.04
N ARG A 227 25.10 11.41 -2.76
CA ARG A 227 24.29 12.57 -3.16
C ARG A 227 25.14 13.68 -3.76
N ARG A 228 24.54 14.46 -4.64
CA ARG A 228 25.12 15.69 -5.19
C ARG A 228 24.37 16.91 -4.67
N VAL A 229 25.12 17.98 -4.38
CA VAL A 229 24.56 19.26 -3.98
C VAL A 229 23.89 19.92 -5.19
N ILE A 230 22.74 20.56 -4.97
CA ILE A 230 22.02 21.31 -6.00
C ILE A 230 21.91 22.78 -5.60
N THR A 231 22.00 23.65 -6.60
CA THR A 231 21.94 25.11 -6.41
C THR A 231 20.53 25.69 -6.65
N GLN A 232 19.65 24.92 -7.31
CA GLN A 232 18.26 25.27 -7.57
C GLN A 232 17.34 24.21 -6.97
N PRO A 233 17.03 24.29 -5.66
CA PRO A 233 16.15 23.33 -5.01
C PRO A 233 14.67 23.54 -5.42
N PRO A 234 13.86 22.46 -5.42
CA PRO A 234 12.41 22.58 -5.43
C PRO A 234 11.89 23.52 -4.31
N ARG A 235 10.72 24.11 -4.53
CA ARG A 235 10.10 25.01 -3.55
C ARG A 235 9.56 24.20 -2.37
N ILE A 236 9.90 24.63 -1.16
CA ILE A 236 9.32 24.10 0.08
C ILE A 236 8.20 25.05 0.52
N HIS A 237 7.01 24.51 0.78
CA HIS A 237 5.92 25.31 1.34
C HIS A 237 6.22 25.68 2.81
N PRO A 238 5.85 26.88 3.28
CA PRO A 238 6.14 27.31 4.66
C PRO A 238 5.63 26.34 5.73
N GLU A 239 4.45 25.73 5.53
CA GLU A 239 3.89 24.74 6.46
C GLU A 239 4.69 23.44 6.53
N GLU A 240 5.27 23.02 5.39
CA GLU A 240 6.15 21.85 5.33
C GLU A 240 7.46 22.16 6.06
N LEU A 241 8.02 23.36 5.86
CA LEU A 241 9.23 23.77 6.56
C LEU A 241 9.03 23.77 8.08
N ILE A 242 7.92 24.33 8.59
CA ILE A 242 7.57 24.30 10.02
C ILE A 242 7.53 22.86 10.55
N ARG A 243 6.89 21.94 9.80
CA ARG A 243 6.83 20.52 10.15
C ARG A 243 8.22 19.90 10.22
N LEU A 244 9.07 20.15 9.23
CA LEU A 244 10.45 19.63 9.20
C LEU A 244 11.26 20.11 10.40
N VAL A 245 11.08 21.35 10.85
CA VAL A 245 11.77 21.84 12.04
C VAL A 245 11.35 21.07 13.30
N GLU A 246 10.05 20.85 13.47
CA GLU A 246 9.53 20.10 14.61
C GLU A 246 10.03 18.65 14.60
N VAL A 247 10.12 18.05 13.40
CA VAL A 247 10.71 16.72 13.18
C VAL A 247 12.18 16.69 13.61
N ILE A 248 13.00 17.69 13.24
CA ILE A 248 14.41 17.77 13.67
C ILE A 248 14.52 17.82 15.20
N ARG A 249 13.62 18.56 15.86
CA ARG A 249 13.59 18.71 17.33
C ARG A 249 13.27 17.39 18.03
N GLN A 250 12.24 16.69 17.57
CA GLN A 250 11.78 15.43 18.18
C GLN A 250 12.76 14.28 17.95
N ASN A 251 13.49 14.28 16.83
CA ASN A 251 14.37 13.17 16.49
C ASN A 251 15.70 13.19 17.26
N GLY A 252 16.17 14.31 17.79
CA GLY A 252 17.40 14.34 18.59
C GLY A 252 17.37 13.38 19.79
N ASP A 253 16.22 13.31 20.48
CA ASP A 253 16.00 12.36 21.58
C ASP A 253 15.91 10.91 21.06
N ARG A 254 15.21 10.67 19.95
CA ARG A 254 15.10 9.34 19.34
C ARG A 254 16.45 8.77 18.88
N VAL A 255 17.31 9.60 18.30
CA VAL A 255 18.67 9.21 17.91
C VAL A 255 19.49 8.83 19.13
N ARG A 256 19.42 9.63 20.20
CA ARG A 256 20.10 9.31 21.46
C ARG A 256 19.67 7.94 21.98
N ASP A 257 18.36 7.67 21.99
CA ASP A 257 17.82 6.44 22.53
C ASP A 257 18.16 5.22 21.65
N ARG A 258 18.12 5.36 20.31
CA ARG A 258 18.57 4.32 19.34
C ARG A 258 20.03 3.95 19.55
N GLU A 259 20.91 4.95 19.67
CA GLU A 259 22.35 4.72 19.83
C GLU A 259 22.71 4.15 21.21
N LEU A 260 21.98 4.55 22.26
CA LEU A 260 22.09 3.93 23.58
C LEU A 260 21.77 2.44 23.55
N ALA A 261 20.67 2.06 22.89
CA ALA A 261 20.29 0.66 22.72
C ALA A 261 21.34 -0.13 21.92
N ARG A 262 21.90 0.48 20.86
CA ARG A 262 22.96 -0.13 20.05
C ARG A 262 24.26 -0.38 20.84
N ASP A 263 24.58 0.51 21.76
CA ASP A 263 25.72 0.38 22.67
C ASP A 263 25.45 -0.59 23.85
N GLY A 264 24.30 -1.29 23.84
CA GLY A 264 23.93 -2.33 24.80
C GLY A 264 23.28 -1.81 26.09
N HIS A 265 22.92 -0.52 26.16
CA HIS A 265 22.22 0.02 27.32
C HIS A 265 20.71 -0.19 27.18
N VAL A 266 20.10 -0.90 28.14
CA VAL A 266 18.64 -1.07 28.21
C VAL A 266 18.05 0.01 29.11
N ALA A 267 16.86 0.53 28.74
CA ALA A 267 16.13 1.47 29.58
C ALA A 267 15.90 0.85 30.98
N GLY A 268 16.56 1.39 32.00
CA GLY A 268 16.49 0.90 33.39
C GLY A 268 17.80 0.38 33.99
N ASP A 269 18.88 0.26 33.22
CA ASP A 269 20.20 -0.25 33.68
C ASP A 269 20.99 0.74 34.58
N GLY A 270 20.33 1.74 35.17
CA GLY A 270 20.99 2.76 35.99
C GLY A 270 22.00 3.64 35.24
N THR A 271 22.05 3.57 33.91
CA THR A 271 22.91 4.42 33.07
C THR A 271 22.56 5.88 33.32
N ASP A 272 23.52 6.64 33.85
CA ASP A 272 23.36 8.07 34.08
C ASP A 272 23.20 8.79 32.74
N LEU A 273 21.94 9.05 32.36
CA LEU A 273 21.56 9.74 31.12
C LEU A 273 22.22 11.13 31.00
N ARG A 274 22.74 11.71 32.09
CA ARG A 274 23.53 12.95 32.06
C ARG A 274 24.89 12.80 31.38
N ARG A 275 25.36 11.55 31.15
CA ARG A 275 26.64 11.25 30.50
C ARG A 275 26.54 11.04 29.00
N VAL A 276 25.34 11.11 28.42
CA VAL A 276 25.14 10.91 26.99
C VAL A 276 24.67 12.22 26.38
N SER A 277 25.43 12.75 25.41
CA SER A 277 25.05 13.95 24.67
C SER A 277 24.89 13.61 23.19
N CYS A 278 23.79 14.08 22.60
CA CYS A 278 23.53 14.01 21.18
C CYS A 278 23.34 15.46 20.68
N GLU A 279 24.29 15.96 19.91
CA GLU A 279 24.31 17.35 19.45
C GLU A 279 24.23 17.38 17.92
N LEU A 280 23.24 18.08 17.36
CA LEU A 280 23.12 18.24 15.90
C LEU A 280 24.33 19.02 15.35
N ARG A 281 25.14 18.39 14.49
CA ARG A 281 26.27 19.03 13.79
C ARG A 281 25.84 19.68 12.48
N SER A 282 25.05 18.98 11.67
CA SER A 282 24.66 19.45 10.34
C SER A 282 23.34 18.83 9.87
N GLY A 283 22.69 19.49 8.92
CA GLY A 283 21.48 19.03 8.27
C GLY A 283 21.54 19.27 6.76
N VAL A 284 20.98 18.35 5.98
CA VAL A 284 20.85 18.41 4.53
C VAL A 284 19.42 18.07 4.13
N PHE A 285 18.85 18.85 3.21
CA PHE A 285 17.57 18.52 2.58
C PHE A 285 17.86 17.69 1.32
N ILE A 286 17.43 16.43 1.33
CA ILE A 286 17.66 15.49 0.25
C ILE A 286 16.35 15.30 -0.52
N TRP A 287 16.30 15.86 -1.72
CA TRP A 287 15.13 15.82 -2.58
C TRP A 287 15.05 14.47 -3.30
N CYS A 288 14.08 13.67 -2.88
CA CYS A 288 13.83 12.35 -3.41
C CYS A 288 12.58 12.33 -4.27
N LYS A 289 12.63 11.69 -5.45
CA LYS A 289 11.45 11.51 -6.28
C LYS A 289 10.53 10.45 -5.66
N TYR A 290 9.26 10.81 -5.48
CA TYR A 290 8.20 9.90 -5.09
C TYR A 290 7.27 9.69 -6.29
N ALA A 291 7.05 8.44 -6.67
CA ALA A 291 6.25 8.04 -7.81
C ALA A 291 4.90 7.48 -7.35
N GLU A 292 3.83 7.90 -7.99
CA GLU A 292 2.48 7.41 -7.75
C GLU A 292 1.73 7.29 -9.07
N GLY A 293 0.93 6.25 -9.24
CA GLY A 293 0.16 6.03 -10.45
C GLY A 293 -0.39 4.62 -10.54
N LYS A 294 -0.69 4.20 -11.76
CA LYS A 294 -1.16 2.84 -12.05
C LYS A 294 -0.52 2.29 -13.32
N ILE A 295 -0.27 0.99 -13.31
CA ILE A 295 0.08 0.20 -14.49
C ILE A 295 -1.24 -0.25 -15.09
N GLN A 296 -1.53 0.18 -16.30
CA GLN A 296 -2.73 -0.17 -17.04
C GLN A 296 -2.42 -1.27 -18.05
N PHE A 297 -3.30 -2.28 -18.09
CA PHE A 297 -3.25 -3.40 -19.01
C PHE A 297 -4.46 -3.31 -19.93
N ASP A 298 -4.23 -3.29 -21.24
CA ASP A 298 -5.29 -3.18 -22.24
C ASP A 298 -5.34 -4.44 -23.12
N PHE A 299 -6.55 -4.94 -23.34
CA PHE A 299 -6.85 -6.11 -24.16
C PHE A 299 -8.04 -5.79 -25.08
N GLY A 300 -7.74 -5.16 -26.22
CA GLY A 300 -8.77 -4.63 -27.11
C GLY A 300 -9.54 -3.48 -26.44
N ASP A 301 -10.84 -3.66 -26.23
CA ASP A 301 -11.73 -2.67 -25.60
C ASP A 301 -11.78 -2.81 -24.06
N GLU A 302 -11.24 -3.89 -23.51
CA GLU A 302 -11.21 -4.15 -22.07
C GLU A 302 -9.89 -3.67 -21.46
N SER A 303 -9.95 -3.14 -20.24
CA SER A 303 -8.76 -2.69 -19.51
C SER A 303 -8.86 -2.94 -18.03
N THR A 304 -7.70 -3.15 -17.40
CA THR A 304 -7.58 -3.23 -15.94
C THR A 304 -6.32 -2.51 -15.48
N SER A 305 -6.18 -2.27 -14.18
CA SER A 305 -5.03 -1.54 -13.68
C SER A 305 -4.59 -1.94 -12.28
N VAL A 306 -3.28 -1.87 -12.04
CA VAL A 306 -2.65 -2.13 -10.76
C VAL A 306 -2.00 -0.84 -10.25
N PRO A 307 -2.39 -0.33 -9.07
CA PRO A 307 -1.79 0.88 -8.51
C PRO A 307 -0.37 0.62 -8.00
N PHE A 308 0.45 1.65 -8.01
CA PHE A 308 1.74 1.67 -7.32
C PHE A 308 1.97 3.03 -6.68
N SER A 309 2.71 3.04 -5.57
CA SER A 309 3.11 4.25 -4.86
C SER A 309 4.41 3.96 -4.10
N GLY A 310 5.40 4.85 -4.21
CA GLY A 310 6.65 4.70 -3.48
C GLY A 310 7.77 5.57 -4.02
N TRP A 311 8.93 5.52 -3.36
CA TRP A 311 10.12 6.23 -3.80
C TRP A 311 10.60 5.71 -5.16
N ALA A 312 10.75 6.59 -6.14
CA ALA A 312 10.95 6.24 -7.55
C ALA A 312 12.14 5.30 -7.79
N ARG A 313 13.20 5.40 -6.99
CA ARG A 313 14.40 4.54 -7.11
C ARG A 313 14.17 3.09 -6.67
N VAL A 314 13.18 2.84 -5.81
CA VAL A 314 12.95 1.54 -5.15
C VAL A 314 11.49 1.08 -5.26
N VAL A 315 10.68 1.79 -6.04
CA VAL A 315 9.27 1.46 -6.23
C VAL A 315 9.15 0.08 -6.84
N ARG A 316 8.25 -0.73 -6.28
CA ARG A 316 8.03 -2.12 -6.71
C ARG A 316 6.62 -2.27 -7.29
N PRO A 317 6.47 -3.05 -8.37
CA PRO A 317 5.15 -3.37 -8.89
C PRO A 317 4.40 -4.31 -7.93
N GLN A 318 3.11 -4.08 -7.76
CA GLN A 318 2.23 -4.95 -6.98
C GLN A 318 1.68 -6.08 -7.86
N PRO A 319 1.40 -7.28 -7.36
CA PRO A 319 0.77 -8.29 -8.20
C PRO A 319 -0.62 -7.83 -8.66
N PHE A 320 -1.02 -8.24 -9.86
CA PHE A 320 -2.39 -8.11 -10.32
C PHE A 320 -3.28 -9.08 -9.53
N HIS A 321 -4.31 -8.55 -8.88
CA HIS A 321 -5.31 -9.36 -8.18
C HIS A 321 -6.50 -9.59 -9.08
N CYS A 322 -6.68 -10.84 -9.53
CA CYS A 322 -7.78 -11.23 -10.39
C CYS A 322 -9.13 -11.07 -9.67
N PRO A 323 -10.10 -10.30 -10.21
CA PRO A 323 -11.39 -10.12 -9.56
C PRO A 323 -12.31 -11.35 -9.64
N TYR A 324 -12.02 -12.30 -10.54
CA TYR A 324 -12.83 -13.51 -10.73
C TYR A 324 -12.34 -14.68 -9.89
N THR A 325 -11.02 -14.86 -9.77
CA THR A 325 -10.42 -16.00 -9.06
C THR A 325 -9.79 -15.62 -7.72
N GLY A 326 -9.55 -14.33 -7.46
CA GLY A 326 -8.84 -13.83 -6.28
C GLY A 326 -7.33 -14.07 -6.29
N VAL A 327 -6.80 -14.76 -7.31
CA VAL A 327 -5.39 -15.09 -7.44
C VAL A 327 -4.58 -13.82 -7.75
N ALA A 328 -3.46 -13.66 -7.03
CA ALA A 328 -2.49 -12.61 -7.28
C ALA A 328 -1.41 -13.14 -8.24
N SER A 329 -1.19 -12.48 -9.37
CA SER A 329 -0.18 -12.89 -10.35
C SER A 329 0.52 -11.71 -11.01
N TYR A 330 1.71 -11.96 -11.54
CA TYR A 330 2.41 -11.05 -12.44
C TYR A 330 2.27 -11.47 -13.91
N HIS A 331 1.60 -12.60 -14.20
CA HIS A 331 1.31 -13.07 -15.55
C HIS A 331 -0.18 -12.91 -15.83
N ILE A 332 -0.51 -12.04 -16.78
CA ILE A 332 -1.88 -11.58 -17.05
C ILE A 332 -2.26 -11.94 -18.49
N ALA A 333 -3.48 -12.42 -18.67
CA ALA A 333 -4.02 -12.77 -19.97
C ALA A 333 -5.53 -12.51 -20.02
N GLN A 334 -6.12 -12.61 -21.21
CA GLN A 334 -7.56 -12.51 -21.41
C GLN A 334 -8.12 -13.85 -21.88
N THR A 335 -9.22 -14.30 -21.27
CA THR A 335 -10.02 -15.44 -21.75
C THR A 335 -10.76 -15.08 -23.04
N ASP A 336 -11.27 -16.07 -23.78
CA ASP A 336 -11.92 -15.81 -25.06
C ASP A 336 -13.28 -15.09 -24.94
N ASP A 337 -13.84 -15.00 -23.74
CA ASP A 337 -15.03 -14.21 -23.43
C ASP A 337 -14.72 -12.79 -22.89
N GLY A 338 -13.44 -12.37 -22.93
CA GLY A 338 -13.03 -11.00 -22.66
C GLY A 338 -12.57 -10.72 -21.22
N ARG A 339 -12.66 -11.68 -20.30
CA ARG A 339 -12.24 -11.47 -18.90
C ARG A 339 -10.72 -11.43 -18.77
N ILE A 340 -10.21 -10.38 -18.14
CA ILE A 340 -8.77 -10.24 -17.85
C ILE A 340 -8.47 -10.92 -16.51
N VAL A 341 -7.61 -11.94 -16.53
CA VAL A 341 -7.33 -12.82 -15.39
C VAL A 341 -5.83 -13.16 -15.27
N ALA A 342 -5.45 -13.84 -14.19
CA ALA A 342 -4.14 -14.45 -14.09
C ALA A 342 -4.01 -15.55 -15.15
N ALA A 343 -2.95 -15.53 -15.95
CA ALA A 343 -2.78 -16.46 -17.06
C ALA A 343 -2.73 -17.93 -16.60
N ASP A 344 -2.19 -18.19 -15.40
CA ASP A 344 -2.11 -19.52 -14.79
C ASP A 344 -3.50 -20.13 -14.50
N GLU A 345 -4.53 -19.28 -14.38
CA GLU A 345 -5.92 -19.69 -14.15
C GLU A 345 -6.69 -19.94 -15.45
N ILE A 346 -6.09 -19.69 -16.61
CA ILE A 346 -6.68 -19.96 -17.91
C ILE A 346 -6.32 -21.38 -18.35
N GLU A 347 -7.32 -22.12 -18.82
CA GLU A 347 -7.12 -23.42 -19.43
C GLU A 347 -7.97 -23.56 -20.71
N THR A 348 -7.50 -24.38 -21.65
CA THR A 348 -8.19 -24.58 -22.92
C THR A 348 -9.15 -25.76 -22.81
N CYS A 349 -10.44 -25.50 -23.08
CA CYS A 349 -11.43 -26.55 -23.24
C CYS A 349 -11.02 -27.49 -24.38
N GLN A 350 -10.84 -28.78 -24.09
CA GLN A 350 -10.31 -29.73 -25.07
C GLN A 350 -11.31 -30.06 -26.19
N LEU A 351 -12.60 -29.78 -25.99
CA LEU A 351 -13.64 -29.99 -26.99
C LEU A 351 -13.87 -28.77 -27.89
N SER A 352 -14.00 -27.58 -27.31
CA SER A 352 -14.30 -26.36 -28.08
C SER A 352 -13.06 -25.57 -28.51
N GLY A 353 -11.90 -25.83 -27.92
CA GLY A 353 -10.68 -25.04 -28.11
C GLY A 353 -10.71 -23.66 -27.44
N ARG A 354 -11.80 -23.31 -26.74
CA ARG A 354 -11.93 -22.00 -26.05
C ARG A 354 -11.06 -21.96 -24.80
N ARG A 355 -10.41 -20.82 -24.58
CA ARG A 355 -9.71 -20.48 -23.33
C ARG A 355 -10.72 -19.94 -22.33
N VAL A 356 -10.90 -20.66 -21.23
CA VAL A 356 -11.84 -20.36 -20.15
C VAL A 356 -11.11 -20.45 -18.80
N LEU A 357 -11.80 -20.11 -17.70
CA LEU A 357 -11.20 -20.31 -16.39
C LEU A 357 -11.11 -21.80 -16.06
N ARG A 358 -10.04 -22.17 -15.35
CA ARG A 358 -9.77 -23.56 -14.97
C ARG A 358 -10.89 -24.17 -14.13
N ASP A 359 -11.53 -23.39 -13.28
CA ASP A 359 -12.64 -23.80 -12.41
C ASP A 359 -13.98 -23.95 -13.15
N GLU A 360 -14.08 -23.41 -14.37
CA GLU A 360 -15.21 -23.59 -15.28
C GLU A 360 -15.09 -24.86 -16.14
N LEU A 361 -13.96 -25.56 -16.04
CA LEU A 361 -13.74 -26.84 -16.70
C LEU A 361 -14.09 -28.00 -15.77
N VAL A 362 -14.87 -28.93 -16.30
CA VAL A 362 -15.16 -30.23 -15.68
C VAL A 362 -14.50 -31.35 -16.49
N GLU A 363 -14.11 -32.43 -15.81
CA GLU A 363 -13.62 -33.62 -16.48
C GLU A 363 -14.80 -34.52 -16.87
N CYS A 364 -14.86 -34.92 -18.14
CA CYS A 364 -15.80 -35.91 -18.61
C CYS A 364 -15.41 -37.30 -18.10
N ALA A 365 -16.25 -37.92 -17.27
CA ALA A 365 -15.95 -39.22 -16.66
C ALA A 365 -15.81 -40.40 -17.65
N VAL A 366 -16.20 -40.22 -18.91
CA VAL A 366 -16.09 -41.25 -19.96
C VAL A 366 -14.86 -41.04 -20.84
N SER A 367 -14.63 -39.82 -21.33
CA SER A 367 -13.52 -39.53 -22.25
C SER A 367 -12.24 -39.07 -21.54
N GLY A 368 -12.32 -38.64 -20.28
CA GLY A 368 -11.22 -38.02 -19.55
C GLY A 368 -10.89 -36.59 -20.02
N LEU A 369 -11.68 -36.04 -20.95
CA LEU A 369 -11.45 -34.69 -21.47
C LEU A 369 -11.91 -33.64 -20.46
N ARG A 370 -11.11 -32.59 -20.26
CA ARG A 370 -11.50 -31.37 -19.56
C ARG A 370 -12.22 -30.44 -20.52
N VAL A 371 -13.50 -30.20 -20.24
CA VAL A 371 -14.41 -29.47 -21.10
C VAL A 371 -15.13 -28.40 -20.29
N ALA A 372 -15.55 -27.32 -20.95
CA ALA A 372 -16.37 -26.29 -20.31
C ALA A 372 -17.64 -26.94 -19.72
N ALA A 373 -17.99 -26.57 -18.49
CA ALA A 373 -19.12 -27.15 -17.76
C ALA A 373 -20.43 -27.11 -18.56
N GLU A 374 -20.66 -26.06 -19.34
CA GLU A 374 -21.81 -25.90 -20.23
C GLU A 374 -21.91 -26.95 -21.36
N LEU A 375 -20.81 -27.61 -21.71
CA LEU A 375 -20.77 -28.67 -22.74
C LEU A 375 -20.95 -30.07 -22.15
N ALA A 376 -21.00 -30.21 -20.83
CA ALA A 376 -21.18 -31.48 -20.15
C ALA A 376 -22.54 -31.52 -19.42
N GLU A 377 -23.10 -32.72 -19.29
CA GLU A 377 -24.30 -32.96 -18.49
C GLU A 377 -23.92 -33.76 -17.25
N ALA A 378 -24.48 -33.39 -16.09
CA ALA A 378 -24.33 -34.19 -14.88
C ALA A 378 -25.22 -35.44 -14.97
N CYS A 379 -24.64 -36.62 -14.77
CA CYS A 379 -25.41 -37.85 -14.72
C CYS A 379 -26.38 -37.81 -13.53
N PRO A 380 -27.70 -37.99 -13.72
CA PRO A 380 -28.67 -37.88 -12.62
C PRO A 380 -28.48 -38.94 -11.52
N VAL A 381 -27.72 -40.01 -11.81
CA VAL A 381 -27.52 -41.16 -10.92
C VAL A 381 -26.17 -41.12 -10.19
N THR A 382 -25.10 -40.63 -10.84
CA THR A 382 -23.74 -40.62 -10.27
C THR A 382 -23.18 -39.21 -10.04
N GLU A 383 -23.88 -38.19 -10.52
CA GLU A 383 -23.47 -36.77 -10.49
C GLU A 383 -22.19 -36.46 -11.28
N LEU A 384 -21.57 -37.48 -11.89
CA LEU A 384 -20.42 -37.33 -12.76
C LEU A 384 -20.80 -36.55 -14.02
N HIS A 385 -19.94 -35.62 -14.42
CA HIS A 385 -20.09 -34.87 -15.67
C HIS A 385 -19.71 -35.77 -16.85
N VAL A 386 -20.57 -35.83 -17.86
CA VAL A 386 -20.38 -36.64 -19.06
C VAL A 386 -20.80 -35.81 -20.27
N LEU A 387 -20.02 -35.90 -21.35
CA LEU A 387 -20.42 -35.29 -22.61
C LEU A 387 -21.77 -35.89 -23.10
N PRO A 388 -22.69 -35.07 -23.62
CA PRO A 388 -24.02 -35.52 -24.07
C PRO A 388 -23.96 -36.76 -24.99
N GLU A 389 -23.02 -36.79 -25.93
CA GLU A 389 -22.81 -37.89 -26.88
C GLU A 389 -22.32 -39.21 -26.25
N HIS A 390 -21.81 -39.16 -25.03
CA HIS A 390 -21.37 -40.34 -24.28
C HIS A 390 -22.40 -40.85 -23.27
N MET A 391 -23.49 -40.09 -23.03
CA MET A 391 -24.58 -40.57 -22.21
C MET A 391 -25.39 -41.66 -22.92
N VAL A 392 -25.83 -42.66 -22.15
CA VAL A 392 -26.65 -43.77 -22.64
C VAL A 392 -27.99 -43.78 -21.93
N GLU A 393 -29.06 -44.15 -22.62
CA GLU A 393 -30.35 -44.35 -21.96
C GLU A 393 -30.34 -45.64 -21.14
N CYS A 394 -30.81 -45.57 -19.90
CA CYS A 394 -31.17 -46.75 -19.14
C CYS A 394 -32.37 -47.44 -19.80
N PRO A 395 -32.24 -48.70 -20.26
CA PRO A 395 -33.36 -49.42 -20.89
C PRO A 395 -34.62 -49.51 -20.02
N MET A 396 -34.42 -49.43 -18.70
CA MET A 396 -35.48 -49.52 -17.71
C MET A 396 -36.21 -48.18 -17.52
N CYS A 397 -35.49 -47.12 -17.12
CA CYS A 397 -36.12 -45.84 -16.75
C CYS A 397 -36.03 -44.77 -17.84
N ARG A 398 -35.40 -45.07 -18.98
CA ARG A 398 -35.14 -44.14 -20.09
C ARG A 398 -34.34 -42.88 -19.74
N GLN A 399 -33.86 -42.75 -18.51
CA GLN A 399 -32.97 -41.64 -18.15
C GLN A 399 -31.63 -41.79 -18.87
N ARG A 400 -31.11 -40.66 -19.38
CA ARG A 400 -29.73 -40.55 -19.87
C ARG A 400 -28.78 -40.60 -18.67
N VAL A 401 -27.91 -41.59 -18.64
CA VAL A 401 -26.98 -41.86 -17.54
C VAL A 401 -25.57 -42.09 -18.06
N ALA A 402 -24.58 -41.93 -17.18
CA ALA A 402 -23.22 -42.33 -17.48
C ALA A 402 -23.18 -43.85 -17.72
N PRO A 403 -22.45 -44.35 -18.74
CA PRO A 403 -22.34 -45.78 -19.03
C PRO A 403 -21.91 -46.61 -17.81
N ALA A 404 -20.98 -46.09 -16.99
CA ALA A 404 -20.53 -46.75 -15.75
C ALA A 404 -21.64 -46.94 -14.71
N SER A 405 -22.77 -46.23 -14.82
CA SER A 405 -23.92 -46.41 -13.93
C SER A 405 -24.76 -47.64 -14.28
N LEU A 406 -24.61 -48.19 -15.48
CA LEU A 406 -25.38 -49.34 -15.96
C LEU A 406 -24.72 -50.65 -15.56
N GLU A 407 -25.51 -51.52 -14.95
CA GLU A 407 -25.13 -52.91 -14.66
C GLU A 407 -26.33 -53.79 -15.05
N GLN A 408 -26.09 -54.79 -15.89
CA GLN A 408 -27.15 -55.68 -16.41
C GLN A 408 -28.35 -54.90 -17.01
N GLY A 409 -28.07 -53.79 -17.71
CA GLY A 409 -29.09 -52.96 -18.36
C GLY A 409 -29.96 -52.12 -17.42
N GLN A 410 -29.54 -51.93 -16.17
CA GLN A 410 -30.25 -51.10 -15.19
C GLN A 410 -29.28 -50.08 -14.60
N CYS A 411 -29.70 -48.82 -14.46
CA CYS A 411 -28.92 -47.80 -13.74
C CYS A 411 -28.96 -48.03 -12.23
N ALA A 412 -28.03 -47.43 -11.47
CA ALA A 412 -27.95 -47.64 -10.02
C ALA A 412 -29.26 -47.26 -9.31
N THR A 413 -29.94 -46.18 -9.70
CA THR A 413 -31.27 -45.83 -9.18
C THR A 413 -32.30 -46.94 -9.43
N CYS A 414 -32.32 -47.53 -10.63
CA CYS A 414 -33.20 -48.65 -10.92
C CYS A 414 -32.84 -49.90 -10.10
N ARG A 415 -31.57 -50.13 -9.77
CA ARG A 415 -31.16 -51.29 -8.96
C ARG A 415 -31.44 -51.08 -7.47
N SER A 416 -31.38 -49.84 -6.99
CA SER A 416 -31.52 -49.47 -5.58
C SER A 416 -32.97 -49.18 -5.14
N ARG A 417 -33.98 -49.52 -5.96
CA ARG A 417 -35.40 -49.40 -5.59
C ARG A 417 -35.72 -50.19 -4.31
N GLN A 418 -36.11 -49.48 -3.28
CA GLN A 418 -36.51 -50.04 -1.99
C GLN A 418 -38.01 -50.01 -1.84
N ARG A 419 -38.57 -50.89 -1.01
CA ARG A 419 -40.00 -50.85 -0.68
C ARG A 419 -40.28 -49.55 0.09
N ALA A 420 -41.26 -48.78 -0.36
CA ALA A 420 -41.73 -47.58 0.32
C ALA A 420 -42.99 -47.93 1.11
N ASP A 421 -43.03 -47.54 2.37
CA ASP A 421 -44.26 -47.59 3.16
C ASP A 421 -45.16 -46.38 2.86
N ARG A 422 -46.37 -46.36 3.42
CA ARG A 422 -47.33 -45.27 3.21
C ARG A 422 -46.94 -43.97 3.91
N ASP A 423 -45.95 -44.01 4.79
CA ASP A 423 -45.47 -42.87 5.57
C ASP A 423 -44.19 -42.25 4.95
N ASP A 424 -43.58 -42.89 3.93
CA ASP A 424 -42.45 -42.36 3.15
C ASP A 424 -42.87 -41.02 2.52
N GLU A 425 -42.22 -39.94 2.95
CA GLU A 425 -42.56 -38.56 2.55
C GLU A 425 -42.59 -38.39 1.03
N ARG A 426 -41.71 -39.09 0.30
CA ARG A 426 -41.64 -39.04 -1.16
C ARG A 426 -42.86 -39.72 -1.76
N LEU A 427 -43.25 -40.88 -1.23
CA LEU A 427 -44.47 -41.58 -1.67
C LEU A 427 -45.72 -40.76 -1.32
N VAL A 428 -45.83 -40.22 -0.11
CA VAL A 428 -46.94 -39.35 0.30
C VAL A 428 -47.12 -38.19 -0.67
N ARG A 429 -46.02 -37.53 -1.05
CA ARG A 429 -46.03 -36.46 -2.05
C ARG A 429 -46.54 -36.92 -3.41
N ILE A 430 -46.10 -38.09 -3.88
CA ILE A 430 -46.54 -38.67 -5.15
C ILE A 430 -48.03 -39.04 -5.09
N LEU A 431 -48.50 -39.65 -4.00
CA LEU A 431 -49.90 -40.04 -3.80
C LEU A 431 -50.82 -38.83 -3.71
N GLY A 432 -50.34 -37.70 -3.18
CA GLY A 432 -51.09 -36.44 -3.18
C GLY A 432 -51.38 -35.94 -4.60
N HIS A 433 -50.47 -36.16 -5.54
CA HIS A 433 -50.64 -35.78 -6.96
C HIS A 433 -51.35 -36.87 -7.77
N TYR A 434 -51.13 -38.14 -7.44
CA TYR A 434 -51.73 -39.30 -8.09
C TYR A 434 -52.51 -40.20 -7.09
N PRO A 435 -53.71 -39.79 -6.63
CA PRO A 435 -54.44 -40.52 -5.58
C PRO A 435 -54.82 -41.96 -5.95
N MET A 436 -55.03 -42.23 -7.25
CA MET A 436 -55.30 -43.56 -7.80
C MET A 436 -54.21 -44.61 -7.52
N LEU A 437 -52.99 -44.17 -7.18
CA LEU A 437 -51.88 -45.04 -6.82
C LEU A 437 -52.05 -45.69 -5.43
N VAL A 438 -52.96 -45.20 -4.58
CA VAL A 438 -53.19 -45.73 -3.22
C VAL A 438 -53.63 -47.20 -3.24
N ASP A 439 -54.34 -47.62 -4.28
CA ASP A 439 -54.87 -48.99 -4.46
C ASP A 439 -53.83 -49.99 -4.99
N TRP A 440 -52.59 -49.55 -5.19
CA TRP A 440 -51.49 -50.43 -5.58
C TRP A 440 -50.80 -51.01 -4.34
N GLY A 441 -50.51 -52.31 -4.38
CA GLY A 441 -50.19 -53.07 -3.16
C GLY A 441 -48.74 -52.95 -2.71
N ASP A 442 -47.78 -53.26 -3.60
CA ASP A 442 -46.35 -53.15 -3.32
C ASP A 442 -45.77 -52.01 -4.16
N VAL A 443 -45.29 -50.97 -3.47
CA VAL A 443 -44.63 -49.81 -4.06
C VAL A 443 -43.16 -49.87 -3.72
N ARG A 444 -42.32 -49.80 -4.75
CA ARG A 444 -40.88 -49.63 -4.61
C ARG A 444 -40.47 -48.30 -5.21
N LEU A 445 -39.67 -47.55 -4.47
CA LEU A 445 -39.26 -46.19 -4.81
C LEU A 445 -37.74 -46.07 -4.73
N SER A 446 -37.22 -45.24 -5.61
CA SER A 446 -35.85 -44.72 -5.60
C SER A 446 -35.89 -43.33 -6.21
N GLU A 447 -34.83 -42.56 -6.02
CA GLU A 447 -34.72 -41.24 -6.62
C GLU A 447 -33.34 -41.03 -7.24
N SER A 448 -33.32 -40.13 -8.21
CA SER A 448 -32.12 -39.55 -8.80
C SER A 448 -32.10 -38.05 -8.48
N LEU A 449 -31.11 -37.31 -8.97
CA LEU A 449 -31.06 -35.85 -8.85
C LEU A 449 -32.37 -35.18 -9.32
N THR A 450 -32.94 -35.68 -10.42
CA THR A 450 -34.06 -35.01 -11.12
C THR A 450 -35.36 -35.80 -11.14
N THR A 451 -35.37 -37.09 -10.76
CA THR A 451 -36.56 -37.94 -10.90
C THR A 451 -36.84 -38.84 -9.71
N TYR A 452 -38.12 -39.19 -9.53
CA TYR A 452 -38.56 -40.37 -8.79
C TYR A 452 -38.73 -41.55 -9.74
N ASN A 453 -38.10 -42.68 -9.41
CA ASN A 453 -38.24 -43.94 -10.14
C ASN A 453 -39.02 -44.92 -9.27
N LEU A 454 -40.25 -45.22 -9.66
CA LEU A 454 -41.17 -46.01 -8.87
C LEU A 454 -41.74 -47.21 -9.63
N THR A 455 -41.89 -48.30 -8.90
CA THR A 455 -42.43 -49.56 -9.41
C THR A 455 -43.53 -50.01 -8.49
N ILE A 456 -44.73 -50.10 -9.03
CA ILE A 456 -45.92 -50.48 -8.30
C ILE A 456 -46.46 -51.79 -8.86
N SER A 457 -47.10 -52.61 -8.03
CA SER A 457 -47.68 -53.87 -8.48
C SER A 457 -49.05 -54.17 -7.91
N ARG A 458 -49.88 -54.79 -8.75
CA ARG A 458 -51.18 -55.41 -8.46
C ARG A 458 -51.09 -56.92 -8.74
N ARG A 459 -52.18 -57.66 -8.51
CA ARG A 459 -52.19 -59.15 -8.56
C ARG A 459 -51.60 -59.75 -9.84
N LEU A 460 -51.80 -59.09 -10.99
CA LEU A 460 -51.38 -59.59 -12.31
C LEU A 460 -50.44 -58.65 -13.09
N GLN A 461 -50.28 -57.40 -12.64
CA GLN A 461 -49.61 -56.33 -13.40
C GLN A 461 -48.62 -55.56 -12.53
N ARG A 462 -47.55 -55.09 -13.16
CA ARG A 462 -46.57 -54.14 -12.62
C ARG A 462 -46.56 -52.91 -13.50
N LEU A 463 -46.39 -51.75 -12.88
CA LEU A 463 -46.23 -50.48 -13.56
C LEU A 463 -44.93 -49.84 -13.07
N MET A 464 -44.17 -49.30 -14.01
CA MET A 464 -42.99 -48.48 -13.79
C MET A 464 -43.38 -47.05 -14.14
N LEU A 465 -43.09 -46.11 -13.24
CA LEU A 465 -43.18 -44.68 -13.55
C LEU A 465 -41.89 -44.00 -13.19
N VAL A 466 -41.50 -43.08 -14.05
CA VAL A 466 -40.40 -42.14 -13.85
C VAL A 466 -41.04 -40.77 -13.85
N LEU A 467 -41.02 -40.11 -12.70
CA LEU A 467 -41.66 -38.82 -12.50
C LEU A 467 -40.59 -37.75 -12.32
N ASP A 468 -40.78 -36.58 -12.91
CA ASP A 468 -39.95 -35.41 -12.63
C ASP A 468 -40.10 -34.98 -11.16
N LYS A 469 -39.00 -34.72 -10.47
CA LYS A 469 -39.02 -34.46 -9.01
C LYS A 469 -39.62 -33.10 -8.66
N ALA A 470 -39.55 -32.13 -9.57
CA ALA A 470 -40.09 -30.79 -9.34
C ALA A 470 -41.60 -30.75 -9.60
N THR A 471 -42.02 -31.24 -10.76
CA THR A 471 -43.39 -31.12 -11.27
C THR A 471 -44.26 -32.35 -11.02
N LEU A 472 -43.66 -33.50 -10.70
CA LEU A 472 -44.28 -34.82 -10.66
C LEU A 472 -44.83 -35.31 -12.01
N ALA A 473 -44.59 -34.59 -13.12
CA ALA A 473 -45.03 -35.01 -14.44
C ALA A 473 -44.38 -36.34 -14.87
N PRO A 474 -45.11 -37.22 -15.56
CA PRO A 474 -44.57 -38.50 -16.00
C PRO A 474 -43.59 -38.28 -17.16
N LEU A 475 -42.34 -38.64 -16.95
CA LEU A 475 -41.28 -38.63 -17.97
C LEU A 475 -41.23 -39.96 -18.73
N HIS A 476 -41.53 -41.07 -18.05
CA HIS A 476 -41.61 -42.38 -18.66
C HIS A 476 -42.59 -43.28 -17.88
N ALA A 477 -43.35 -44.09 -18.62
CA ALA A 477 -44.22 -45.12 -18.06
C ALA A 477 -44.07 -46.42 -18.84
N ALA A 478 -44.08 -47.55 -18.13
CA ALA A 478 -44.08 -48.87 -18.74
C ALA A 478 -44.84 -49.88 -17.87
N SER A 479 -45.47 -50.88 -18.48
CA SER A 479 -46.12 -51.97 -17.77
C SER A 479 -45.50 -53.33 -18.08
N ALA A 480 -45.63 -54.26 -17.14
CA ALA A 480 -45.25 -55.65 -17.32
C ALA A 480 -46.23 -56.56 -16.60
N ARG A 481 -46.42 -57.80 -17.09
CA ARG A 481 -47.11 -58.82 -16.30
C ARG A 481 -46.27 -59.17 -15.07
N ARG A 482 -46.89 -59.59 -13.97
CA ARG A 482 -46.21 -59.88 -12.69
C ARG A 482 -45.02 -60.85 -12.82
N TRP A 483 -45.12 -61.81 -13.75
CA TRP A 483 -44.09 -62.82 -14.00
C TRP A 483 -43.26 -62.56 -15.27
N SER A 484 -43.53 -61.48 -16.00
CA SER A 484 -42.79 -61.12 -17.21
C SER A 484 -41.66 -60.15 -16.87
N ASN A 485 -40.45 -60.42 -17.33
CA ASN A 485 -39.33 -59.46 -17.27
C ASN A 485 -39.36 -58.44 -18.42
N THR A 486 -40.24 -58.63 -19.40
CA THR A 486 -40.45 -57.70 -20.51
C THR A 486 -41.39 -56.58 -20.08
N TRP A 487 -40.90 -55.35 -20.22
CA TRP A 487 -41.65 -54.11 -20.01
C TRP A 487 -42.11 -53.55 -21.36
N SER A 488 -43.38 -53.15 -21.44
CA SER A 488 -43.96 -52.48 -22.60
C SER A 488 -44.18 -51.00 -22.25
N PRO A 489 -43.66 -50.06 -23.05
CA PRO A 489 -43.90 -48.63 -22.80
C PRO A 489 -45.40 -48.31 -22.87
N LEU A 490 -45.84 -47.32 -22.10
CA LEU A 490 -47.19 -46.79 -22.10
C LEU A 490 -47.20 -45.34 -22.59
N THR A 491 -48.19 -44.99 -23.39
CA THR A 491 -48.55 -43.61 -23.71
C THR A 491 -49.27 -42.94 -22.53
N VAL A 492 -49.52 -41.63 -22.62
CA VAL A 492 -50.19 -40.87 -21.55
C VAL A 492 -51.64 -41.35 -21.36
N ASP A 493 -52.34 -41.64 -22.45
CA ASP A 493 -53.71 -42.17 -22.40
C ASP A 493 -53.72 -43.56 -21.77
N GLU A 494 -52.83 -44.46 -22.21
CA GLU A 494 -52.69 -45.80 -21.62
C GLU A 494 -52.23 -45.77 -20.16
N LEU A 495 -51.46 -44.77 -19.75
CA LEU A 495 -51.10 -44.56 -18.37
C LEU A 495 -52.34 -44.22 -17.53
N THR A 496 -53.20 -43.33 -18.03
CA THR A 496 -54.44 -42.96 -17.33
C THR A 496 -55.37 -44.16 -17.20
N ASP A 497 -55.49 -44.96 -18.25
CA ASP A 497 -56.24 -46.22 -18.24
C ASP A 497 -55.63 -47.26 -17.30
N ALA A 498 -54.30 -47.37 -17.25
CA ALA A 498 -53.61 -48.31 -16.36
C ALA A 498 -53.69 -47.90 -14.89
N LEU A 499 -53.85 -46.60 -14.62
CA LEU A 499 -53.95 -46.02 -13.28
C LEU A 499 -55.37 -46.08 -12.72
N SER A 500 -56.38 -46.06 -13.60
CA SER A 500 -57.80 -46.29 -13.29
C SER A 500 -58.03 -47.74 -12.83
#